data_AF-A0AAP4BSX3-F1
#
_entry.id   AF-A0AAP4BSX3-F1
#
_cell.length_a   1.000
_cell.length_b   1.000
_cell.length_c   1.000
_cell.angle_alpha   90.00
_cell.angle_beta   90.00
_cell.angle_gamma   90.00
#
_symmetry.space_group_name_H-M   'P 1'
#
loop_
_entity.id
_entity.type
_entity.pdbx_description
1 polymer ?
#
loop_
_entity_poly.entity_id
_entity_poly.type
_entity_poly.pdbx_seq_one_letter_code
_entity_poly.pdbx_strand_id
1 'polypeptide(L)' 'MPKKFDQEAKDRVVRVVEDRILAENISMQEACKFVAPKLGVSWHTARQWTQQARRDGLTREH' A
#
# COMPACT_ATOMS: atom_id res chain seq x y z
N MET A 1 -16.49 -5.84 16.16
CA MET A 1 -15.07 -5.70 15.75
C MET A 1 -14.94 -4.42 14.96
N PRO A 2 -14.04 -3.47 15.28
CA PRO A 2 -14.03 -2.21 14.59
C PRO A 2 -13.48 -2.45 13.17
N LYS A 3 -14.36 -2.51 12.17
CA LYS A 3 -14.01 -2.51 10.74
C LYS A 3 -13.43 -1.14 10.39
N LYS A 4 -12.23 -0.84 10.89
CA LYS A 4 -11.47 0.34 10.52
C LYS A 4 -10.80 0.02 9.18
N PHE A 5 -11.51 0.42 8.12
CA PHE A 5 -11.24 0.18 6.70
C PHE A 5 -11.27 -1.29 6.30
N ASP A 6 -12.06 -1.60 5.26
CA ASP A 6 -12.11 -2.93 4.67
C ASP A 6 -10.71 -3.39 4.30
N GLN A 7 -10.35 -4.61 4.72
CA GLN A 7 -9.06 -5.23 4.44
C GLN A 7 -8.81 -5.23 2.92
N GLU A 8 -9.87 -5.47 2.12
CA GLU A 8 -9.82 -5.36 0.66
C GLU A 8 -9.35 -3.98 0.16
N ALA A 9 -9.78 -2.88 0.80
CA ALA A 9 -9.33 -1.55 0.43
C ALA A 9 -7.84 -1.35 0.72
N LYS A 10 -7.36 -1.91 1.85
CA LYS A 10 -5.93 -1.90 2.19
C LYS A 10 -5.12 -2.70 1.19
N ASP A 11 -5.51 -3.95 0.93
CA ASP A 11 -4.85 -4.84 -0.02
C ASP A 11 -4.84 -4.26 -1.44
N ARG A 12 -5.93 -3.59 -1.84
CA ARG A 12 -6.00 -2.87 -3.12
C ARG A 12 -4.99 -1.74 -3.20
N VAL A 13 -4.88 -0.90 -2.16
CA VAL A 13 -3.90 0.20 -2.12
C VAL A 13 -2.48 -0.36 -2.17
N VAL A 14 -2.18 -1.38 -1.37
CA VAL A 14 -0.84 -2.00 -1.33
C VAL A 14 -0.47 -2.52 -2.71
N ARG A 15 -1.35 -3.33 -3.33
CA ARG A 15 -1.08 -3.92 -4.64
C ARG A 15 -0.83 -2.86 -5.72
N VAL A 16 -1.63 -1.79 -5.75
CA VAL A 16 -1.49 -0.72 -6.75
C VAL A 16 -0.22 0.11 -6.52
N VAL A 17 0.16 0.35 -5.26
CA VAL A 17 1.43 1.04 -4.94
C VAL A 17 2.62 0.19 -5.40
N GLU A 18 2.63 -1.10 -5.10
CA GLU A 18 3.73 -1.98 -5.48
C GLU A 18 3.83 -2.20 -6.98
N ASP A 19 2.70 -2.39 -7.66
CA ASP A 19 2.63 -2.45 -9.12
C ASP A 19 3.23 -1.18 -9.75
N ARG A 20 2.91 0.00 -9.22
CA ARG A 20 3.46 1.27 -9.72
C ARG A 20 4.96 1.41 -9.49
N ILE A 21 5.44 0.97 -8.32
CA ILE A 21 6.89 0.93 -8.02
C ILE A 21 7.60 0.06 -9.05
N LEU A 22 7.05 -1.12 -9.38
CA LEU A 22 7.64 -2.05 -10.34
C LEU A 22 7.55 -1.52 -11.78
N ALA A 23 6.41 -0.95 -12.17
CA ALA A 23 6.14 -0.48 -13.53
C ALA A 23 6.94 0.77 -13.90
N GLU A 24 7.10 1.72 -12.97
CA GLU A 24 7.81 2.98 -13.23
C GLU A 24 9.22 3.02 -12.64
N ASN A 25 9.63 1.97 -11.90
CA ASN A 25 10.90 1.92 -11.19
C ASN A 25 11.13 3.14 -10.28
N ILE A 26 10.06 3.60 -9.60
CA ILE A 26 10.07 4.76 -8.72
C ILE A 26 10.05 4.36 -7.25
N SER A 27 10.42 5.31 -6.37
CA SER A 27 10.38 5.06 -4.93
C SER A 27 8.95 4.86 -4.41
N MET A 28 8.82 4.13 -3.30
CA MET A 28 7.54 3.96 -2.59
C MET A 28 6.88 5.30 -2.25
N GLN A 29 7.66 6.31 -1.89
CA GLN A 29 7.12 7.61 -1.54
C GLN A 29 6.40 8.24 -2.74
N GLU A 30 7.06 8.22 -3.91
CA GLU A 30 6.50 8.76 -5.15
C GLU A 30 5.26 7.96 -5.56
N ALA A 31 5.34 6.63 -5.56
CA ALA A 31 4.19 5.77 -5.85
C ALA A 31 2.99 6.04 -4.92
N CYS A 32 3.22 6.18 -3.61
CA CYS A 32 2.16 6.53 -2.66
C CYS A 32 1.54 7.90 -2.94
N LYS A 33 2.34 8.92 -3.30
CA LYS A 33 1.81 10.26 -3.65
C LYS A 33 0.90 10.22 -4.88
N PHE A 34 1.22 9.38 -5.87
CA PHE A 34 0.39 9.24 -7.08
C PHE A 34 -0.86 8.38 -6.86
N VAL A 35 -0.76 7.31 -6.07
CA VAL A 35 -1.83 6.31 -5.89
C VAL A 35 -2.84 6.73 -4.83
N ALA A 36 -2.38 7.31 -3.72
CA ALA A 36 -3.24 7.67 -2.60
C ALA A 36 -4.42 8.60 -2.95
N PRO A 37 -4.22 9.73 -3.68
CA PRO A 37 -5.34 10.60 -4.05
C PRO A 37 -6.34 9.92 -4.99
N LYS A 38 -5.91 8.96 -5.83
CA LYS A 38 -6.80 8.22 -6.74
C LYS A 38 -7.71 7.24 -6.00
N LEU A 39 -7.30 6.78 -4.83
CA LEU A 39 -8.01 5.80 -4.01
C LEU A 39 -8.70 6.44 -2.79
N GLY A 40 -8.73 7.77 -2.70
CA GLY A 40 -9.38 8.50 -1.61
C GLY A 40 -8.71 8.31 -0.24
N VAL A 41 -7.43 7.95 -0.21
CA VAL A 41 -6.65 7.77 1.02
C VAL A 41 -5.53 8.79 1.11
N SER A 42 -5.04 9.07 2.32
CA SER A 42 -3.86 9.91 2.47
C SER A 42 -2.59 9.16 2.05
N TRP A 43 -1.58 9.87 1.54
CA TRP A 43 -0.31 9.24 1.14
C TRP A 43 0.41 8.58 2.34
N HIS A 44 0.25 9.15 3.54
CA HIS A 44 0.75 8.56 4.79
C HIS A 44 0.07 7.22 5.09
N THR A 45 -1.26 7.15 4.92
CA THR A 45 -2.04 5.93 5.11
C THR A 45 -1.62 4.85 4.12
N ALA A 46 -1.51 5.18 2.83
CA ALA A 46 -1.04 4.26 1.80
C ALA A 46 0.37 3.73 2.14
N ARG A 47 1.29 4.61 2.53
CA ARG A 47 2.65 4.23 2.94
C ARG A 47 2.64 3.33 4.18
N GLN A 48 1.80 3.60 5.17
CA GLN A 48 1.70 2.77 6.37
C GLN A 48 1.19 1.37 6.02
N TRP A 49 0.18 1.25 5.16
CA TRP A 49 -0.36 -0.02 4.72
C TRP A 49 0.63 -0.82 3.89
N THR A 50 1.35 -0.19 2.95
CA THR A 50 2.38 -0.88 2.16
C THR A 50 3.55 -1.35 3.04
N GLN A 51 3.99 -0.55 4.01
CA GLN A 51 5.02 -0.99 4.96
C GLN A 51 4.53 -2.15 5.85
N GLN A 52 3.28 -2.10 6.31
CA GLN A 52 2.70 -3.16 7.10
C GLN A 52 2.61 -4.46 6.29
N ALA A 53 2.08 -4.40 5.07
CA ALA A 53 2.01 -5.56 4.18
C ALA A 53 3.38 -6.17 3.85
N ARG A 54 4.43 -5.34 3.68
CA ARG A 54 5.80 -5.84 3.52
C ARG A 54 6.34 -6.54 4.76
N ARG A 55 5.99 -6.06 5.96
CA ARG A 55 6.37 -6.71 7.23
C ARG A 55 5.62 -8.03 7.42
N ASP A 56 4.32 -8.04 7.16
CA ASP A 56 3.49 -9.25 7.19
C ASP A 56 3.98 -10.28 6.15
N GLY A 57 4.40 -9.82 4.96
CA GLY A 57 5.01 -10.65 3.92
C GLY A 57 6.39 -11.22 4.27
N LEU A 58 7.16 -10.57 5.15
CA LEU A 58 8.45 -11.07 5.65
C LEU A 58 8.29 -12.14 6.75
N THR A 59 7.06 -12.38 7.23
CA THR A 59 6.74 -13.41 8.25
C THR A 59 6.07 -14.64 7.64
N ARG A 60 6.08 -14.77 6.31
CA ARG A 60 5.86 -16.06 5.65
C ARG A 60 7.21 -16.62 5.28
N GLU A 61 7.81 -17.23 6.30
CA GLU A 61 9.03 -18.01 6.21
C GLU A 61 8.95 -19.01 5.04
N HIS A 62 10.07 -19.13 4.35
CA HIS A 62 10.39 -20.30 3.55
C HIS A 62 11.76 -20.80 4.00
#